data_AF-A0A4Q4I1I6-F1
#
_entry.id   AF-A0A4Q4I1I6-F1
#
_cell.length_a   1.000
_cell.length_b   1.000
_cell.length_c   1.000
_cell.angle_alpha   90.00
_cell.angle_beta   90.00
_cell.angle_gamma   90.00
#
_symmetry.space_group_name_H-M   'P 1'
#
loop_
_entity.id
_entity.type
_entity.pdbx_description
1 polymer ?
#
loop_
_entity_poly.entity_id
_entity_poly.type
_entity_poly.pdbx_seq_one_letter_code
_entity_poly.pdbx_strand_id
1 'polypeptide(L)' 'MTIAERLIQKGFDEGFKEGFKQGFKEGFKQGFKQGALEVAREIACRLRDIGWPPERIQEVTGLSGEELKKLFPDEQ' A
#
# COMPACT_ATOMS: atom_id res chain seq x y z
N MET A 1 -21.94 -40.16 1.42
CA MET A 1 -20.65 -39.46 1.56
C MET A 1 -19.67 -40.41 2.24
N THR A 2 -18.70 -40.88 1.47
CA THR A 2 -17.60 -41.75 1.87
C THR A 2 -16.54 -40.97 2.65
N ILE A 3 -15.67 -41.69 3.35
CA ILE A 3 -14.53 -41.11 4.06
C ILE A 3 -13.60 -40.38 3.08
N ALA A 4 -13.42 -40.91 1.87
CA ALA A 4 -12.62 -40.30 0.83
C ALA A 4 -13.17 -38.93 0.38
N GLU A 5 -14.48 -38.84 0.12
CA GLU A 5 -15.14 -37.57 -0.24
C GLU A 5 -14.99 -36.51 0.86
N ARG A 6 -15.12 -36.91 2.14
CA ARG A 6 -14.91 -35.99 3.28
C ARG A 6 -13.48 -35.48 3.37
N LEU A 7 -12.48 -36.32 3.07
CA LEU A 7 -11.08 -35.91 3.11
C LEU A 7 -10.74 -34.94 1.98
N ILE A 8 -11.23 -35.19 0.76
CA ILE A 8 -11.06 -34.30 -0.38
C ILE A 8 -11.73 -32.94 -0.11
N GLN A 9 -12.96 -32.96 0.41
CA GLN A 9 -13.68 -31.73 0.73
C GLN A 9 -12.95 -30.90 1.80
N LYS A 10 -12.48 -31.54 2.88
CA LYS A 10 -11.69 -30.85 3.91
C LYS A 10 -10.40 -30.25 3.37
N GLY A 11 -9.65 -30.99 2.56
CA GLY A 11 -8.41 -30.49 1.96
C GLY A 11 -8.66 -29.30 1.02
N PHE A 12 -9.75 -29.34 0.25
CA PHE A 12 -10.16 -28.21 -0.59
C PHE A 12 -10.57 -26.99 0.24
N ASP A 13 -11.42 -27.16 1.26
CA ASP A 13 -11.85 -26.08 2.14
C ASP A 13 -10.67 -25.43 2.88
N GLU A 14 -9.75 -26.23 3.41
CA GLU A 14 -8.55 -25.73 4.09
C GLU A 14 -7.63 -24.99 3.11
N GLY A 15 -7.31 -25.61 1.97
CA GLY A 15 -6.46 -24.99 0.95
C GLY A 15 -7.05 -23.70 0.38
N PHE A 16 -8.35 -23.67 0.10
CA PHE A 16 -9.05 -22.48 -0.36
C PHE A 16 -9.04 -21.38 0.70
N LYS A 17 -9.33 -21.72 1.97
CA LYS A 17 -9.37 -20.76 3.07
C LYS A 17 -7.99 -20.16 3.35
N GLU A 18 -6.94 -20.98 3.33
CA GLU A 18 -5.57 -20.50 3.51
C GLU A 18 -5.13 -19.63 2.34
N GLY A 19 -5.33 -20.08 1.10
CA GLY A 19 -4.99 -19.33 -0.10
C GLY A 19 -5.71 -17.98 -0.16
N PHE A 20 -7.01 -17.97 0.09
CA PHE A 20 -7.81 -16.74 0.13
C PHE A 20 -7.33 -15.78 1.24
N LYS A 21 -7.10 -16.30 2.45
CA LYS A 21 -6.65 -15.48 3.58
C LYS A 21 -5.27 -14.85 3.31
N GLN A 22 -4.34 -15.62 2.74
CA GLN A 22 -3.01 -15.12 2.40
C GLN A 22 -3.09 -14.07 1.28
N GLY A 23 -3.77 -14.40 0.17
CA GLY A 23 -3.92 -13.49 -0.97
C GLY A 23 -4.62 -12.18 -0.58
N PHE A 24 -5.71 -12.26 0.19
CA PHE A 24 -6.41 -11.08 0.67
C PHE A 24 -5.55 -10.22 1.59
N LYS A 25 -4.84 -10.83 2.55
CA LYS A 25 -3.96 -10.10 3.48
C LYS A 25 -2.84 -9.37 2.75
N GLU A 26 -2.20 -10.03 1.78
CA GLU A 26 -1.12 -9.42 1.02
C GLU A 26 -1.62 -8.30 0.11
N GLY A 27 -2.68 -8.57 -0.66
CA GLY A 27 -3.29 -7.58 -1.55
C GLY A 27 -3.79 -6.35 -0.79
N PHE A 28 -4.49 -6.55 0.34
CA PHE A 28 -4.96 -5.45 1.17
C PHE A 28 -3.79 -4.62 1.74
N LYS A 29 -2.73 -5.27 2.24
CA LYS A 29 -1.56 -4.57 2.78
C LYS A 29 -0.84 -3.76 1.70
N GLN A 30 -0.68 -4.31 0.50
CA GLN A 30 -0.05 -3.60 -0.61
C GLN A 30 -0.91 -2.43 -1.07
N GLY A 31 -2.20 -2.65 -1.30
CA GLY A 31 -3.14 -1.61 -1.73
C GLY A 31 -3.25 -0.47 -0.72
N PHE A 32 -3.32 -0.78 0.58
CA PHE A 32 -3.36 0.24 1.62
C PHE A 32 -2.08 1.09 1.66
N LYS A 33 -0.90 0.44 1.56
CA LYS A 33 0.37 1.17 1.52
C LYS A 33 0.48 2.07 0.29
N GLN A 34 0.06 1.57 -0.88
CA GLN A 34 0.08 2.35 -2.11
C GLN A 34 -0.87 3.54 -2.04
N GLY A 35 -2.10 3.35 -1.55
CA GLY A 35 -3.07 4.44 -1.37
C GLY A 35 -2.59 5.49 -0.36
N ALA A 36 -2.01 5.08 0.76
CA ALA A 36 -1.44 6.01 1.73
C ALA A 36 -0.28 6.84 1.13
N LEU A 37 0.59 6.21 0.33
CA LEU A 37 1.68 6.89 -0.36
C LEU A 37 1.15 7.87 -1.42
N GLU A 38 0.10 7.50 -2.17
CA GLU A 38 -0.52 8.36 -3.17
C GLU A 38 -1.16 9.61 -2.54
N VAL A 39 -1.87 9.44 -1.43
CA VAL A 39 -2.41 10.57 -0.66
C VAL A 39 -1.29 11.47 -0.13
N ALA A 40 -0.21 10.90 0.41
CA ALA A 40 0.93 11.68 0.90
C ALA A 40 1.56 12.51 -0.23
N ARG A 41 1.67 11.95 -1.44
CA ARG A 41 2.17 12.64 -2.64
C ARG A 41 1.23 13.77 -3.07
N GLU A 42 -0.07 13.52 -3.09
CA GLU A 42 -1.07 14.55 -3.43
C GLU A 42 -1.00 15.74 -2.47
N ILE A 43 -0.90 15.47 -1.16
CA ILE A 43 -0.72 16.52 -0.15
C ILE A 43 0.60 17.26 -0.38
N ALA A 44 1.69 16.55 -0.67
CA ALA A 44 2.99 17.16 -0.95
C ALA A 44 2.92 18.15 -2.12
N CYS A 45 2.26 17.77 -3.22
CA CYS A 45 2.07 18.65 -4.38
C CYS A 45 1.28 19.91 -3.99
N ARG A 46 0.14 19.74 -3.31
CA ARG A 46 -0.67 20.90 -2.87
C ARG A 46 0.10 21.84 -1.97
N LEU A 47 0.86 21.32 -1.01
CA LEU A 47 1.69 22.14 -0.13
C LEU A 47 2.77 22.88 -0.92
N ARG A 48 3.36 22.23 -1.92
CA ARG A 48 4.34 22.85 -2.81
C ARG A 48 3.74 23.97 -3.64
N ASP A 49 2.54 23.78 -4.21
CA ASP A 49 1.82 24.81 -4.97
C ASP A 49 1.52 26.06 -4.12
N ILE A 50 1.33 25.88 -2.81
CA ILE A 50 1.12 26.97 -1.84
C ILE A 50 2.46 27.65 -1.46
N GLY A 51 3.60 27.15 -1.95
CA GLY A 51 4.92 27.71 -1.69
C GLY A 51 5.57 27.24 -0.40
N TRP A 52 5.15 26.09 0.14
CA TRP A 52 5.80 25.54 1.34
C TRP A 52 7.21 25.03 1.01
N PRO A 53 8.18 25.20 1.93
CA PRO A 53 9.52 24.68 1.75
C PRO A 53 9.54 23.14 1.87
N PRO A 54 10.46 22.46 1.17
CA PRO A 54 10.51 20.99 1.11
C PRO A 54 10.64 20.36 2.50
N GLU A 55 11.37 20.99 3.43
CA GLU A 55 11.56 20.49 4.79
C GLU A 55 10.25 20.42 5.56
N ARG A 56 9.37 21.42 5.39
CA ARG A 56 8.05 21.45 6.01
C ARG A 56 7.10 20.44 5.37
N ILE A 57 7.18 20.29 4.05
CA ILE A 57 6.41 19.26 3.33
C ILE A 57 6.80 17.87 3.82
N GLN A 58 8.11 17.63 4.05
CA GLN A 58 8.62 16.38 4.59
C GLN A 58 8.04 16.07 5.98
N GLU A 59 7.99 17.06 6.86
CA GLU A 59 7.43 16.96 8.22
C GLU A 59 5.93 16.62 8.21
N VAL A 60 5.15 17.26 7.33
CA VAL A 60 3.68 17.08 7.28
C VAL A 60 3.28 15.77 6.59
N THR A 61 3.96 15.42 5.49
CA THR A 61 3.57 14.28 4.65
C THR A 61 4.25 12.98 5.08
N GLY A 62 5.33 13.05 5.86
CA GLY A 62 6.14 11.90 6.25
C GLY A 62 6.89 11.26 5.08
N LEU A 63 6.90 11.89 3.90
CA LEU A 63 7.71 11.47 2.76
C LEU A 63 9.20 11.64 3.08
N SER A 64 10.07 10.86 2.46
CA SER A 64 11.50 11.10 2.56
C SER A 64 11.91 12.24 1.60
N GLY A 65 13.04 12.89 1.89
CA GLY A 65 13.61 13.87 0.97
C GLY A 65 13.90 13.30 -0.42
N GLU A 66 14.21 12.00 -0.54
CA GLU A 66 14.37 11.33 -1.83
C GLU A 66 13.04 11.21 -2.60
N GLU A 67 11.94 10.88 -1.92
CA GLU A 67 10.62 10.84 -2.54
C GLU A 67 10.19 12.24 -2.99
N LEU A 68 10.46 13.27 -2.18
CA LEU A 68 10.19 14.66 -2.56
C LEU A 68 11.03 15.10 -3.76
N LYS A 69 12.31 14.72 -3.84
CA LYS A 69 13.17 15.01 -5.01
C LYS A 69 12.67 14.32 -6.29
N LYS A 70 12.10 13.12 -6.19
CA LYS A 70 11.48 12.44 -7.35
C LYS A 70 10.20 13.14 -7.80
N LEU A 71 9.42 13.69 -6.86
CA LEU A 71 8.20 14.43 -7.15
C LEU A 71 8.48 15.83 -7.69
N PHE A 72 9.55 16.48 -7.21
CA PHE A 72 9.96 17.83 -7.57
C PHE A 72 11.44 17.84 -8.02
N PRO A 73 11.73 17.40 -9.25
CA PRO A 73 13.10 17.35 -9.76
C PRO A 73 13.68 18.73 -10.13
N ASP A 74 12.85 19.75 -10.26
CA ASP A 74 13.20 21.08 -10.82
C ASP A 74 13.94 22.04 -9.85
N GLU A 75 14.37 21.60 -8.65
CA GLU A 75 15.19 22.40 -7.72
C GLU A 75 16.71 22.08 -7.85
N GLN A 76 17.27 22.24 -9.07
CA GLN A 76 18.72 22.35 -9.30
C GLN A 76 19.12 23.74 -9.79
#